data_AF-A0A6I2GWC5-F1
#
_entry.id   AF-A0A6I2GWC5-F1
#
_cell.length_a   1.000
_cell.length_b   1.000
_cell.length_c   1.000
_cell.angle_alpha   90.00
_cell.angle_beta   90.00
_cell.angle_gamma   90.00
#
_symmetry.space_group_name_H-M   'P 1'
#
loop_
_entity.id
_entity.type
_entity.pdbx_description
1 polymer ?
#
loop_
_entity_poly.entity_id
_entity_poly.type
_entity_poly.pdbx_seq_one_letter_code
_entity_poly.pdbx_strand_id
1 'polypeptide(L)'
;MSTSRKQKLWALALLALPALVPEAEAVVGRPLTPVSVAGVARRTTRRAIYATSMYVATLPKGCTTVVVNGTSLQQCGGTYYQPSGSQYVVVNVQ
;
A
#
# COMPACT_ATOMS: atom_id res chain seq x y z
N MET A 1 35.18 -35.38 53.30
CA MET A 1 35.19 -33.91 53.41
C MET A 1 35.42 -33.32 52.01
N SER A 2 34.32 -33.18 51.26
CA SER A 2 33.81 -31.91 50.73
C SER A 2 34.54 -31.40 49.48
N THR A 3 33.87 -31.72 48.37
CA THR A 3 33.89 -31.13 47.03
C THR A 3 34.23 -29.63 47.00
N SER A 4 35.29 -29.27 46.26
CA SER A 4 35.66 -27.88 46.00
C SER A 4 35.64 -27.57 44.51
N ARG A 5 34.55 -26.89 44.10
CA ARG A 5 34.60 -25.63 43.36
C ARG A 5 35.72 -25.52 42.30
N LYS A 6 35.35 -25.64 41.03
CA LYS A 6 35.28 -24.50 40.10
C LYS A 6 35.00 -24.99 38.67
N GLN A 7 33.73 -24.88 38.32
CA GLN A 7 33.23 -24.71 36.96
C GLN A 7 33.92 -23.49 36.34
N LYS A 8 35.07 -23.68 35.69
CA LYS A 8 35.77 -22.65 34.92
C LYS A 8 36.47 -23.35 33.79
N LEU A 9 35.78 -23.59 32.68
CA LEU A 9 36.33 -23.89 31.36
C LEU A 9 35.16 -23.97 30.37
N TRP A 10 34.38 -22.89 30.24
CA TRP A 10 33.69 -22.61 28.98
C TRP A 10 34.69 -21.82 28.14
N ALA A 11 35.70 -22.54 27.66
CA ALA A 11 36.64 -22.03 26.68
C ALA A 11 35.86 -21.79 25.38
N LEU A 12 35.73 -20.51 25.03
CA LEU A 12 35.97 -20.04 23.67
C LEU A 12 35.36 -20.90 22.55
N ALA A 13 34.05 -20.84 22.39
CA ALA A 13 33.39 -21.14 21.11
C ALA A 13 32.64 -19.89 20.61
N LEU A 14 33.28 -18.73 20.72
CA LEU A 14 32.95 -17.49 20.01
C LEU A 14 33.71 -17.45 18.67
N LEU A 15 33.73 -18.58 17.95
CA LEU A 15 34.23 -18.61 16.57
C LEU A 15 33.12 -18.11 15.66
N ALA A 16 33.25 -16.84 15.32
CA ALA A 16 32.51 -16.14 14.29
C ALA A 16 32.44 -16.98 13.00
N LEU A 17 31.25 -17.43 12.62
CA LEU A 17 30.91 -17.50 11.21
C LEU A 17 30.40 -16.10 10.83
N PRO A 18 31.13 -15.33 10.01
CA PRO A 18 30.50 -14.19 9.35
C PRO A 18 29.36 -14.76 8.52
N ALA A 19 28.13 -14.33 8.83
CA ALA A 19 26.98 -14.64 8.02
C ALA A 19 27.29 -14.16 6.60
N LEU A 20 27.44 -15.11 5.68
CA LEU A 20 27.55 -14.84 4.25
C LEU A 20 26.15 -14.44 3.78
N VAL A 21 25.69 -13.26 4.19
CA VAL A 21 24.42 -12.71 3.76
C VAL A 21 24.66 -12.22 2.33
N PRO A 22 23.99 -12.78 1.30
CA PRO A 22 24.05 -12.20 -0.03
C PRO A 22 23.49 -10.77 0.04
N GLU A 23 24.10 -9.83 -0.68
CA GLU A 23 23.50 -8.50 -0.88
C GLU A 23 22.13 -8.70 -1.55
N ALA A 24 21.07 -8.44 -0.78
CA ALA A 24 19.72 -8.40 -1.32
C ALA A 24 19.53 -7.06 -2.04
N GLU A 25 19.86 -7.02 -3.33
CA GLU A 25 19.46 -5.88 -4.16
C GLU A 25 17.95 -5.90 -4.37
N ALA A 26 17.23 -5.18 -3.53
CA ALA A 26 15.83 -4.87 -3.77
C ALA A 26 15.75 -3.85 -4.91
N VAL A 27 15.42 -4.29 -6.13
CA VAL A 27 15.01 -3.37 -7.20
C VAL A 27 13.64 -2.80 -6.84
N VAL A 28 13.64 -1.72 -6.07
CA VAL A 28 12.44 -1.00 -5.70
C VAL A 28 11.92 -0.21 -6.91
N GLY A 29 10.72 -0.56 -7.38
CA GLY A 29 9.83 0.40 -8.05
C GLY A 29 9.86 0.51 -9.58
N ARG A 30 10.61 -0.29 -10.33
CA ARG A 30 10.61 -0.22 -11.81
C ARG A 30 9.67 -1.26 -12.42
N PRO A 31 8.44 -0.91 -12.86
CA PRO A 31 7.78 -1.74 -13.85
C PRO A 31 8.73 -1.83 -15.06
N LEU A 32 9.14 -3.04 -15.45
CA LEU A 32 10.17 -3.28 -16.47
C LEU A 32 9.95 -2.48 -17.76
N THR A 33 8.69 -2.15 -18.06
CA THR A 33 8.28 -1.11 -19.00
C THR A 33 6.79 -0.80 -18.74
N PRO A 34 6.38 0.45 -18.42
CA PRO A 34 4.98 0.82 -18.52
C PRO A 34 4.65 1.07 -19.99
N VAL A 35 4.67 0.04 -20.84
CA VAL A 35 4.54 0.21 -22.30
C VAL A 35 3.21 0.88 -22.67
N SER A 36 2.18 0.79 -21.80
CA SER A 36 0.85 1.32 -22.05
C SER A 36 0.52 2.53 -21.17
N VAL A 37 0.32 3.70 -21.79
CA VAL A 37 -0.22 4.91 -21.14
C VAL A 37 -1.56 4.61 -20.45
N ALA A 38 -2.44 3.87 -21.12
CA ALA A 38 -3.72 3.48 -20.54
C ALA A 38 -3.56 2.51 -19.35
N GLY A 39 -2.51 1.68 -19.35
CA GLY A 39 -2.16 0.83 -18.20
C GLY A 39 -1.65 1.63 -17.00
N VAL A 40 -0.80 2.64 -17.25
CA VAL A 40 -0.32 3.56 -16.21
C VAL A 40 -1.48 4.34 -15.61
N ALA A 41 -2.33 4.94 -16.45
CA ALA A 41 -3.50 5.68 -16.00
C ALA A 41 -4.39 4.82 -15.09
N ARG A 42 -4.75 3.61 -15.49
CA ARG A 42 -5.55 2.71 -14.63
C ARG A 42 -4.85 2.38 -13.31
N ARG A 43 -3.53 2.18 -13.32
CA ARG A 43 -2.75 1.88 -12.11
C ARG A 43 -2.69 3.08 -11.18
N THR A 44 -2.49 4.29 -11.70
CA THR A 44 -2.47 5.52 -10.91
C THR A 44 -3.87 5.80 -10.35
N THR A 45 -4.93 5.69 -11.16
CA THR A 45 -6.32 5.79 -10.71
C THR A 45 -6.60 4.85 -9.53
N ARG A 46 -6.27 3.55 -9.64
CA ARG A 46 -6.55 2.57 -8.58
C ARG A 46 -5.76 2.85 -7.29
N ARG A 47 -4.60 3.52 -7.38
CA ARG A 47 -3.79 3.92 -6.22
C ARG A 47 -4.18 5.28 -5.65
N ALA A 48 -4.83 6.14 -6.42
CA ALA A 48 -5.25 7.45 -5.94
C ALA A 48 -6.68 7.41 -5.40
N ILE A 49 -7.55 6.59 -5.99
CA ILE A 49 -8.97 6.52 -5.67
C ILE A 49 -9.24 5.22 -4.91
N TYR A 50 -9.60 5.35 -3.63
CA TYR A 50 -9.89 4.24 -2.74
C TYR A 50 -11.37 4.22 -2.39
N ALA A 51 -12.07 3.14 -2.77
CA ALA A 51 -13.47 2.95 -2.40
C ALA A 51 -13.61 2.61 -0.91
N THR A 52 -14.58 3.25 -0.28
CA THR A 52 -14.98 2.98 1.11
C THR A 52 -16.16 2.00 1.11
N SER A 53 -16.58 1.51 2.28
CA SER A 53 -17.76 0.65 2.43
C SER A 53 -19.09 1.39 2.43
N MET A 54 -19.08 2.72 2.25
CA MET A 54 -20.28 3.56 2.32
C MET A 54 -20.92 3.72 0.94
N TYR A 55 -22.17 3.28 0.82
CA TYR A 55 -22.99 3.43 -0.37
C TYR A 55 -24.18 4.36 -0.10
N VAL A 56 -24.51 5.19 -1.08
CA VAL A 56 -25.62 6.14 -1.03
C VAL A 56 -26.46 5.96 -2.29
N ALA A 57 -27.78 5.89 -2.14
CA ALA A 57 -28.68 5.74 -3.27
C ALA A 57 -28.78 7.04 -4.11
N THR A 58 -28.80 8.20 -3.45
CA THR A 58 -29.02 9.49 -4.11
C THR A 58 -28.04 10.53 -3.57
N LEU A 59 -27.37 11.24 -4.49
CA LEU A 59 -26.48 12.33 -4.12
C LEU A 59 -27.28 13.58 -3.69
N PRO A 60 -26.80 14.34 -2.68
CA PRO A 60 -27.36 15.65 -2.34
C PRO A 60 -27.30 16.62 -3.53
N LYS A 61 -28.11 17.69 -3.50
CA LYS A 61 -28.07 18.74 -4.52
C LYS A 61 -26.77 19.55 -4.40
N GLY A 62 -26.23 20.02 -5.53
CA GLY A 62 -25.00 20.83 -5.57
C GLY A 62 -23.70 20.05 -5.82
N CYS A 63 -23.81 18.77 -6.22
CA CYS A 63 -22.65 18.01 -6.65
C CYS A 63 -22.12 18.47 -8.01
N THR A 64 -20.80 18.52 -8.14
CA THR A 64 -20.11 18.82 -9.41
C THR A 64 -19.31 17.62 -9.88
N THR A 65 -19.32 17.37 -11.19
CA THR A 65 -18.50 16.31 -11.76
C THR A 65 -17.06 16.78 -11.92
N VAL A 66 -16.12 16.04 -11.32
CA VAL A 66 -14.68 16.31 -11.36
C VAL A 66 -13.96 15.09 -11.92
N VAL A 67 -12.96 15.32 -12.77
CA VAL A 67 -12.14 14.24 -13.33
C VAL A 67 -10.83 14.15 -12.57
N VAL A 68 -10.63 13.04 -11.86
CA VAL A 68 -9.41 12.74 -11.11
C VAL A 68 -8.73 11.53 -11.73
N ASN A 69 -7.48 11.68 -12.16
CA ASN A 69 -6.71 10.59 -12.81
C ASN A 69 -7.50 9.90 -13.94
N GLY A 70 -8.24 10.67 -14.74
CA GLY A 70 -9.07 10.15 -15.83
C GLY A 70 -10.39 9.48 -15.43
N THR A 71 -10.77 9.50 -14.14
CA THR A 71 -12.04 8.96 -13.65
C THR A 71 -12.98 10.09 -13.25
N SER A 72 -14.22 10.05 -13.74
CA SER A 72 -15.28 10.98 -13.37
C SER A 72 -15.85 10.64 -11.99
N LEU A 73 -15.68 11.56 -11.04
CA LEU A 73 -16.25 11.49 -9.70
C LEU A 73 -17.24 12.65 -9.51
N GLN A 74 -18.23 12.44 -8.65
CA GLN A 74 -19.10 13.53 -8.20
C GLN A 74 -18.55 14.05 -6.87
N GLN A 75 -18.30 15.35 -6.78
CA GLN A 75 -17.81 15.99 -5.55
C GLN A 75 -18.92 16.82 -4.92
N CYS A 76 -19.21 16.57 -3.65
CA CYS A 76 -20.20 17.32 -2.89
C CYS A 76 -19.74 17.47 -1.44
N GLY A 77 -19.70 18.70 -0.92
CA GLY A 77 -19.35 18.97 0.48
C GLY A 77 -17.96 18.45 0.92
N GLY A 78 -17.03 18.26 -0.02
CA GLY A 78 -15.68 17.73 0.24
C GLY A 78 -15.56 16.21 0.09
N THR A 79 -16.66 15.50 -0.09
CA THR A 79 -16.68 14.04 -0.30
C THR A 79 -16.75 13.72 -1.79
N TYR A 80 -15.99 12.72 -2.22
CA TYR A 80 -16.05 12.21 -3.59
C TYR A 80 -16.91 10.96 -3.65
N TYR A 81 -17.70 10.87 -4.71
CA TYR A 81 -18.62 9.77 -4.97
C TYR A 81 -18.36 9.20 -6.34
N GLN A 82 -18.28 7.87 -6.42
CA GLN A 82 -18.14 7.14 -7.67
C GLN A 82 -19.44 6.39 -7.98
N PRO A 83 -19.95 6.45 -9.22
CA PRO A 83 -21.11 5.67 -9.61
C PRO A 83 -20.81 4.17 -9.55
N SER A 84 -21.69 3.41 -8.92
CA SER A 84 -21.62 1.96 -8.75
C SER A 84 -23.00 1.35 -9.05
N GLY A 85 -23.29 1.13 -10.33
CA GLY A 85 -24.58 0.63 -10.78
C GLY A 85 -25.72 1.62 -10.49
N SER A 86 -26.65 1.24 -9.61
CA SER A 86 -27.79 2.07 -9.19
C SER A 86 -27.50 2.96 -7.96
N GLN A 87 -26.30 2.87 -7.39
CA GLN A 87 -25.90 3.61 -6.20
C GLN A 87 -24.58 4.34 -6.42
N TYR A 88 -24.16 5.12 -5.43
CA TYR A 88 -22.88 5.81 -5.39
C TYR A 88 -22.06 5.30 -4.21
N VAL A 89 -20.80 4.97 -4.45
CA VAL A 89 -19.85 4.62 -3.39
C VAL A 89 -19.02 5.84 -3.02
N VAL A 90 -18.80 6.05 -1.73
CA VAL A 90 -17.89 7.09 -1.25
C VAL A 90 -16.45 6.66 -1.51
N VAL A 91 -15.69 7.53 -2.17
CA VAL A 91 -14.27 7.29 -2.46
C VAL A 91 -13.42 8.36 -1.82
N ASN A 92 -12.23 7.95 -1.37
CA ASN A 92 -11.18 8.87 -0.94
C ASN A 92 -10.20 9.04 -2.10
N VAL A 93 -9.79 10.28 -2.32
CA VAL A 93 -8.79 10.66 -3.32
C VAL A 93 -7.52 11.08 -2.59
N GLN A 94 -6.37 10.49 -2.96
CA GLN A 94 -5.03 10.84 -2.49
C GLN A 94 -4.25 11.68 -3.50
#